data_AF-A0A0W1R506-F1
#
_entry.id   AF-A0A0W1R506-F1
#
_cell.length_a   1.000
_cell.length_b   1.000
_cell.length_c   1.000
_cell.angle_alpha   90.00
_cell.angle_beta   90.00
_cell.angle_gamma   90.00
#
_symmetry.space_group_name_H-M   'P 1'
#
loop_
_entity.id
_entity.type
_entity.pdbx_description
1 polymer ?
#
loop_
_entity_poly.entity_id
_entity_poly.type
_entity_poly.pdbx_seq_one_letter_code
_entity_poly.pdbx_strand_id
1 'polypeptide(L)'
;MNDSDGDGESVMPEGEEPFEADHERIAVDFDKTLTKGGESYITSEAEEPDEEMVEWVNYQYRQGHTIIIWTARPWEAAQETVARLTEWGVDWHGIRMEKGHADLYVDDHATPPKEELVDEGFDGDGEVDDGEGLVDKSKDGDADEAGGGNANAE
;
A
#
# COMPACT_ATOMS: atom_id res chain seq x y z
N MET A 1 -29.77 -35.59 -20.54
CA MET A 1 -28.45 -35.20 -20.05
C MET A 1 -28.46 -33.70 -20.09
N ASN A 2 -28.64 -33.10 -18.92
CA ASN A 2 -28.88 -31.68 -18.71
C ASN A 2 -27.75 -31.25 -17.79
N ASP A 3 -26.67 -30.75 -18.37
CA ASP A 3 -25.60 -30.11 -17.60
C ASP A 3 -25.95 -28.62 -17.61
N SER A 4 -26.60 -28.18 -16.53
CA SER A 4 -26.75 -26.78 -16.21
C SER A 4 -25.45 -26.32 -15.57
N ASP A 5 -24.71 -25.50 -16.29
CA ASP A 5 -23.64 -24.68 -15.75
C ASP A 5 -24.18 -23.89 -14.55
N GLY A 6 -23.46 -23.93 -13.45
CA GLY A 6 -23.79 -23.18 -12.25
C GLY A 6 -23.27 -21.76 -12.40
N ASP A 7 -24.13 -20.87 -12.88
CA ASP A 7 -24.00 -19.42 -12.76
C ASP A 7 -23.95 -19.07 -11.26
N GLY A 8 -22.74 -18.94 -10.73
CA GLY A 8 -22.51 -18.34 -9.42
C GLY A 8 -22.81 -16.85 -9.51
N GLU A 9 -24.09 -16.48 -9.44
CA GLU A 9 -24.54 -15.10 -9.41
C GLU A 9 -24.01 -14.46 -8.12
N SER A 10 -23.13 -13.47 -8.26
CA SER A 10 -22.61 -12.69 -7.15
C SER A 10 -23.77 -11.93 -6.51
N VAL A 11 -24.19 -12.37 -5.33
CA VAL A 11 -25.19 -11.68 -4.52
C VAL A 11 -24.54 -10.47 -3.83
N MET A 12 -24.36 -9.38 -4.57
CA MET A 12 -23.98 -8.10 -3.96
C MET A 12 -25.20 -7.57 -3.17
N PRO A 13 -25.03 -7.13 -1.92
CA PRO A 13 -26.11 -6.52 -1.15
C PRO A 13 -26.59 -5.23 -1.83
N GLU A 14 -27.90 -4.97 -1.79
CA GLU A 14 -28.49 -3.77 -2.38
C GLU A 14 -27.90 -2.50 -1.74
N GLY A 15 -27.18 -1.70 -2.54
CA GLY A 15 -26.60 -0.42 -2.12
C GLY A 15 -25.07 -0.33 -2.24
N GLU A 16 -24.39 -1.41 -2.61
CA GLU A 16 -22.96 -1.37 -2.94
C GLU A 16 -22.76 -1.14 -4.44
N GLU A 17 -22.11 -0.04 -4.79
CA GLU A 17 -21.64 0.23 -6.15
C GLU A 17 -20.50 -0.75 -6.50
N PRO A 18 -20.38 -1.20 -7.76
CA PRO A 18 -19.22 -1.99 -8.19
C PRO A 18 -17.94 -1.19 -7.94
N PHE A 19 -16.86 -1.88 -7.53
CA PHE A 19 -15.54 -1.26 -7.46
C PHE A 19 -15.11 -0.85 -8.87
N GLU A 20 -15.35 0.42 -9.26
CA GLU A 20 -15.02 0.99 -10.57
C GLU A 20 -13.61 1.61 -10.65
N ALA A 21 -12.72 1.33 -9.70
CA ALA A 21 -11.31 1.67 -9.83
C ALA A 21 -10.55 0.48 -10.44
N ASP A 22 -9.68 0.71 -11.43
CA ASP A 22 -8.77 -0.29 -11.98
C ASP A 22 -7.99 -0.94 -10.81
N HIS A 23 -8.37 -2.14 -10.40
CA HIS A 23 -7.77 -2.79 -9.25
C HIS A 23 -6.39 -3.36 -9.63
N GLU A 24 -5.34 -2.68 -9.21
CA GLU A 24 -3.96 -3.10 -9.45
C GLU A 24 -3.31 -3.79 -8.25
N ARG A 25 -2.25 -4.56 -8.55
CA ARG A 25 -1.34 -5.10 -7.53
C ARG A 25 -0.02 -4.36 -7.63
N ILE A 26 0.30 -3.60 -6.60
CA ILE A 26 1.48 -2.74 -6.56
C ILE A 26 2.54 -3.43 -5.72
N ALA A 27 3.69 -3.71 -6.33
CA ALA A 27 4.84 -4.26 -5.63
C ALA A 27 5.80 -3.13 -5.26
N VAL A 28 5.92 -2.83 -3.97
CA VAL A 28 6.68 -1.68 -3.46
C VAL A 28 8.00 -2.17 -2.87
N ASP A 29 9.13 -1.64 -3.35
CA ASP A 29 10.42 -1.93 -2.73
C ASP A 29 10.52 -1.28 -1.34
N PHE A 30 11.34 -1.83 -0.46
CA PHE A 30 11.50 -1.30 0.90
C PHE A 30 12.69 -0.34 0.97
N ASP A 31 13.89 -0.84 0.67
CA ASP A 31 15.13 -0.10 0.80
C ASP A 31 15.27 0.97 -0.28
N LYS A 32 15.53 2.23 0.13
CA LYS A 32 15.65 3.40 -0.77
C LYS A 32 14.37 3.70 -1.57
N THR A 33 13.23 3.17 -1.14
CA THR A 33 11.92 3.48 -1.69
C THR A 33 10.97 3.87 -0.57
N LEU A 34 10.79 3.02 0.44
CA LEU A 34 10.09 3.37 1.67
C LEU A 34 11.02 3.92 2.76
N THR A 35 12.33 3.84 2.56
CA THR A 35 13.34 4.34 3.49
C THR A 35 14.15 5.48 2.89
N LYS A 36 14.41 6.51 3.70
CA LYS A 36 15.40 7.55 3.40
C LYS A 36 16.79 6.94 3.57
N GLY A 37 17.57 6.80 2.50
CA GLY A 37 18.90 6.20 2.60
C GLY A 37 19.79 6.29 1.37
N GLY A 38 21.04 6.71 1.58
CA GLY A 38 22.16 6.57 0.64
C GLY A 38 22.80 5.17 0.69
N GLU A 39 23.80 4.91 -0.16
CA GLU A 39 24.36 3.58 -0.52
C GLU A 39 25.07 2.75 0.58
N SER A 40 24.52 2.62 1.78
CA SER A 40 25.09 1.74 2.80
C SER A 40 24.05 0.76 3.34
N TYR A 41 24.16 -0.50 2.94
CA TYR A 41 23.38 -1.63 3.48
C TYR A 41 23.77 -2.01 4.93
N ILE A 42 24.67 -1.24 5.56
CA ILE A 42 25.15 -1.46 6.93
C ILE A 42 25.46 -0.10 7.58
N THR A 43 24.48 0.51 8.23
CA THR A 43 24.73 1.56 9.23
C THR A 43 24.02 1.18 10.52
N SER A 44 24.68 1.47 11.64
CA SER A 44 24.12 1.35 12.99
C SER A 44 23.10 2.46 13.31
N GLU A 45 22.60 3.13 12.28
CA GLU A 45 21.67 4.25 12.38
C GLU A 45 20.26 3.73 12.12
N ALA A 46 19.28 4.27 12.85
CA ALA A 46 17.89 3.88 12.67
C ALA A 46 17.44 4.29 11.27
N GLU A 47 16.79 3.35 10.57
CA GLU A 47 16.16 3.62 9.27
C GLU A 47 15.05 4.65 9.45
N GLU A 48 15.03 5.67 8.61
CA GLU A 48 13.97 6.69 8.61
C GLU A 48 13.04 6.48 7.41
N PRO A 49 11.72 6.67 7.58
CA PRO A 49 10.78 6.50 6.48
C PRO A 49 10.92 7.61 5.44
N ASP A 50 10.71 7.25 4.18
CA ASP A 50 10.36 8.21 3.13
C ASP A 50 8.87 8.56 3.26
N GLU A 51 8.58 9.67 3.94
CA GLU A 51 7.22 10.05 4.33
C GLU A 51 6.28 10.24 3.13
N GLU A 52 6.79 10.78 2.02
CA GLU A 52 6.00 10.94 0.78
C GLU A 52 5.62 9.59 0.18
N MET A 53 6.58 8.66 0.10
CA MET A 53 6.31 7.32 -0.42
C MET A 53 5.40 6.52 0.50
N VAL A 54 5.51 6.71 1.82
CA VAL A 54 4.58 6.13 2.79
C VAL A 54 3.16 6.64 2.54
N GLU A 55 3.00 7.96 2.36
CA GLU A 55 1.70 8.55 2.08
C GLU A 55 1.12 8.09 0.74
N TRP A 56 1.93 8.05 -0.31
CA TRP A 56 1.54 7.51 -1.61
C TRP A 56 1.04 6.07 -1.49
N VAL A 57 1.79 5.18 -0.83
CA VAL A 57 1.36 3.79 -0.60
C VAL A 57 0.01 3.72 0.12
N ASN A 58 -0.18 4.54 1.16
CA ASN A 58 -1.42 4.58 1.91
C ASN A 58 -2.58 5.16 1.07
N TYR A 59 -2.31 6.12 0.19
CA TYR A 59 -3.28 6.61 -0.79
C TYR A 59 -3.69 5.50 -1.75
N GLN A 60 -2.74 4.78 -2.35
CA GLN A 60 -2.99 3.65 -3.25
C GLN A 60 -3.79 2.53 -2.57
N TYR A 61 -3.47 2.24 -1.30
CA TYR A 61 -4.24 1.29 -0.48
C TYR A 61 -5.70 1.76 -0.34
N ARG A 62 -5.94 3.04 -0.04
CA ARG A 62 -7.29 3.62 0.09
C ARG A 62 -8.06 3.66 -1.23
N GLN A 63 -7.38 3.76 -2.37
CA GLN A 63 -7.99 3.60 -3.71
C GLN A 63 -8.41 2.15 -4.00
N GLY A 64 -8.08 1.20 -3.12
CA GLY A 64 -8.49 -0.19 -3.22
C GLY A 64 -7.49 -1.09 -3.93
N HIS A 65 -6.24 -0.64 -4.15
CA HIS A 65 -5.19 -1.45 -4.74
C HIS A 65 -4.58 -2.46 -3.75
N THR A 66 -4.06 -3.57 -4.27
CA THR A 66 -3.35 -4.56 -3.45
C THR A 66 -1.87 -4.20 -3.33
N ILE A 67 -1.47 -3.64 -2.19
CA ILE A 67 -0.07 -3.35 -1.85
C ILE A 67 0.69 -4.59 -1.37
N ILE A 68 1.78 -4.96 -2.04
CA ILE A 68 2.73 -5.99 -1.63
C ILE A 68 4.11 -5.36 -1.43
N ILE A 69 4.66 -5.43 -0.22
CA ILE A 69 6.04 -5.00 0.02
C ILE A 69 6.98 -6.09 -0.52
N TRP A 70 7.81 -5.78 -1.51
CA TRP A 70 8.73 -6.72 -2.14
C TRP A 70 10.17 -6.23 -2.09
N THR A 71 10.94 -6.75 -1.12
CA THR A 71 12.31 -6.31 -0.82
C THR A 71 13.34 -7.41 -1.09
N ALA A 72 14.58 -6.99 -1.39
CA ALA A 72 15.74 -7.88 -1.51
C ALA A 72 16.30 -8.35 -0.16
N ARG A 73 15.81 -7.82 0.96
CA ARG A 73 16.18 -8.28 2.31
C ARG A 73 15.92 -9.78 2.47
N PRO A 74 16.75 -10.49 3.25
CA PRO A 74 16.55 -11.91 3.52
C PRO A 74 15.41 -12.14 4.52
N TRP A 75 14.89 -13.37 4.60
CA TRP A 75 13.74 -13.69 5.46
C TRP A 75 14.01 -13.48 6.96
N GLU A 76 15.28 -13.55 7.40
CA GLU A 76 15.68 -13.27 8.76
C GLU A 76 15.35 -11.83 9.19
N ALA A 77 15.29 -10.89 8.24
CA ALA A 77 14.95 -9.48 8.48
C ALA A 77 13.44 -9.20 8.39
N ALA A 78 12.59 -10.20 8.13
CA ALA A 78 11.15 -9.99 7.91
C ALA A 78 10.45 -9.38 9.14
N GLN A 79 10.79 -9.83 10.35
CA GLN A 79 10.19 -9.31 11.59
C GLN A 79 10.53 -7.84 11.81
N GLU A 80 11.77 -7.45 11.56
CA GLU A 80 12.22 -6.07 11.65
C GLU A 80 11.53 -5.20 10.59
N THR A 81 11.45 -5.69 9.35
CA THR A 81 10.78 -4.99 8.24
C THR A 81 9.28 -4.75 8.56
N VAL A 82 8.57 -5.77 9.05
CA VAL A 82 7.17 -5.64 9.48
C VAL A 82 7.04 -4.67 10.66
N ALA A 83 7.97 -4.69 11.62
CA ALA A 83 7.95 -3.76 12.73
C ALA A 83 8.10 -2.31 12.25
N ARG A 84 8.98 -2.04 11.27
CA ARG A 84 9.13 -0.72 10.66
C ARG A 84 7.89 -0.26 9.90
N LEU A 85 7.34 -1.10 9.03
CA LEU A 85 6.09 -0.80 8.32
C LEU A 85 4.97 -0.45 9.31
N THR A 86 4.88 -1.20 10.42
CA THR A 86 3.88 -0.95 11.47
C THR A 86 4.15 0.34 12.23
N GLU A 87 5.40 0.60 12.60
CA GLU A 87 5.84 1.79 13.31
C GLU A 87 5.56 3.07 12.50
N TRP A 88 5.75 3.00 11.18
CA TRP A 88 5.55 4.13 10.26
C TRP A 88 4.12 4.26 9.75
N GLY A 89 3.22 3.32 10.10
CA GLY A 89 1.82 3.36 9.69
C GLY A 89 1.61 3.13 8.19
N VAL A 90 2.40 2.25 7.58
CA VAL A 90 2.20 1.81 6.19
C VAL A 90 1.06 0.80 6.13
N ASP A 91 0.10 1.02 5.24
CA ASP A 91 -1.00 0.10 4.94
C ASP A 91 -0.60 -0.86 3.81
N TRP A 92 -0.56 -2.17 4.09
CA TRP A 92 -0.11 -3.19 3.14
C TRP A 92 -0.83 -4.54 3.33
N HIS A 93 -0.91 -5.34 2.27
CA HIS A 93 -1.62 -6.62 2.26
C HIS A 93 -0.71 -7.83 2.43
N GLY A 94 0.52 -7.76 1.92
CA GLY A 94 1.48 -8.85 2.01
C GLY A 94 2.93 -8.39 1.89
N ILE A 95 3.85 -9.25 2.32
CA ILE A 95 5.29 -9.03 2.20
C ILE A 95 5.95 -10.20 1.48
N ARG A 96 6.91 -9.89 0.61
CA ARG A 96 7.76 -10.84 -0.08
C ARG A 96 9.22 -10.42 0.13
N MET A 97 10.00 -11.33 0.68
CA MET A 97 11.44 -11.14 0.88
C MET A 97 12.24 -11.78 -0.26
N GLU A 98 13.55 -11.56 -0.26
CA GLU A 98 14.51 -12.13 -1.23
C GLU A 98 14.16 -11.80 -2.70
N LYS A 99 13.71 -10.57 -2.98
CA LYS A 99 13.76 -9.99 -4.33
C LYS A 99 15.20 -10.15 -4.84
N GLY A 100 15.40 -10.76 -6.01
CA GLY A 100 16.75 -11.08 -6.49
C GLY A 100 17.60 -9.82 -6.60
N HIS A 101 18.60 -9.66 -5.74
CA HIS A 101 19.44 -8.46 -5.70
C HIS A 101 20.12 -8.24 -7.07
N ALA A 102 19.79 -7.14 -7.73
CA ALA A 102 20.26 -6.80 -9.07
C ALA A 102 20.76 -5.35 -9.09
N ASP A 103 21.76 -5.09 -9.95
CA ASP A 103 22.25 -3.73 -10.19
C ASP A 103 21.28 -2.92 -11.06
N LEU A 104 20.44 -3.59 -11.85
CA LEU A 104 19.43 -3.00 -12.73
C LEU A 104 18.25 -3.96 -12.86
N TYR A 105 17.04 -3.43 -12.70
CA TYR A 105 15.81 -4.09 -13.12
C TYR A 105 15.41 -3.57 -14.50
N VAL A 106 15.06 -4.48 -15.41
CA VAL A 106 14.45 -4.16 -16.71
C VAL A 106 13.11 -4.85 -16.71
N ASP A 107 12.07 -4.08 -16.45
CA ASP A 107 10.70 -4.53 -16.25
C ASP A 107 9.78 -3.54 -16.97
N ASP A 108 8.82 -4.03 -17.73
CA ASP A 108 7.88 -3.22 -18.50
C ASP A 108 6.80 -2.57 -17.62
N HIS A 109 6.69 -3.00 -16.37
CA HIS A 109 5.75 -2.47 -15.37
C HIS A 109 6.44 -1.75 -14.20
N ALA A 110 7.74 -1.40 -14.33
CA ALA A 110 8.45 -0.67 -13.28
C ALA A 110 8.44 0.84 -13.55
N THR A 111 8.04 1.60 -12.53
CA THR A 111 8.15 3.06 -12.48
C THR A 111 9.10 3.45 -11.34
N PRO A 112 10.03 4.42 -11.53
CA PRO A 112 10.82 4.94 -10.43
C PRO A 112 9.95 5.74 -9.44
N PRO A 113 10.23 5.70 -8.12
CA PRO A 113 9.40 6.36 -7.09
C PRO A 113 9.08 7.83 -7.38
N LYS A 114 10.08 8.56 -7.86
CA LYS A 114 9.95 9.99 -8.19
C LYS A 114 8.94 10.29 -9.30
N GLU A 115 8.74 9.37 -10.23
CA GLU A 115 7.79 9.57 -11.33
C GLU A 115 6.35 9.35 -10.85
N GLU A 116 6.11 8.30 -10.04
CA GLU A 116 4.79 8.05 -9.42
C GLU A 116 4.33 9.19 -8.50
N LEU A 117 5.25 9.77 -7.71
CA LEU A 117 4.92 10.88 -6.81
C LEU A 117 4.40 12.11 -7.59
N VAL A 118 5.05 12.46 -8.69
CA VAL A 118 4.72 13.67 -9.47
C VAL A 118 3.39 13.52 -10.22
N ASP A 119 3.08 12.32 -10.71
CA ASP A 119 1.87 12.07 -11.49
C ASP A 119 0.58 12.18 -10.64
N GLU A 120 0.67 11.95 -9.34
CA GLU A 120 -0.45 12.06 -8.40
C GLU A 120 -0.52 13.38 -7.63
N GLY A 121 0.39 14.32 -7.94
CA GLY A 121 0.37 15.66 -7.38
C GLY A 121 1.13 15.81 -6.07
N PHE A 122 2.00 14.86 -5.70
CA PHE A 122 3.04 15.11 -4.71
C PHE A 122 4.15 15.93 -5.37
N ASP A 123 4.53 17.06 -4.78
CA ASP A 123 5.48 18.00 -5.40
C ASP A 123 6.94 17.50 -5.45
N GLY A 124 7.21 16.39 -4.77
CA GLY A 124 8.48 15.66 -4.76
C GLY A 124 9.63 16.49 -4.17
N ASP A 125 9.33 17.46 -3.32
CA ASP A 125 10.29 18.35 -2.68
C ASP A 125 10.68 17.93 -1.25
N GLY A 126 9.98 16.94 -0.69
CA GLY A 126 10.23 16.34 0.62
C GLY A 126 9.43 16.95 1.76
N GLU A 127 8.54 17.91 1.53
CA GLU A 127 7.68 18.52 2.56
C GLU A 127 6.20 18.11 2.37
N VAL A 128 5.67 17.34 3.33
CA VAL A 128 4.22 17.15 3.47
C VAL A 128 3.59 18.46 3.95
N ASP A 129 3.05 19.26 3.01
CA ASP A 129 2.30 20.47 3.34
C ASP A 129 0.99 20.11 4.03
N ASP A 130 0.51 20.96 4.94
CA ASP A 130 -0.60 20.66 5.86
C ASP A 130 -1.98 20.48 5.17
N GLY A 131 -2.02 20.57 3.84
CA GLY A 131 -3.20 20.43 3.00
C GLY A 131 -3.11 19.37 1.90
N GLU A 132 -1.95 18.77 1.63
CA GLU A 132 -1.81 17.71 0.63
C GLU A 132 -2.01 16.34 1.29
N GLY A 133 -2.75 15.44 0.61
CA GLY A 133 -3.16 14.15 1.19
C GLY A 133 -4.30 14.19 2.24
N LEU A 134 -4.81 15.38 2.60
CA LEU A 134 -5.99 15.50 3.45
C LEU A 134 -7.25 14.93 2.78
N VAL A 135 -7.73 13.83 3.35
CA VAL A 135 -9.05 13.26 3.07
C VAL A 135 -10.13 14.30 3.32
N ASP A 136 -10.96 14.59 2.31
CA ASP A 136 -12.21 15.31 2.49
C ASP A 136 -13.16 14.44 3.32
N LYS A 137 -13.08 14.55 4.65
CA LYS A 137 -13.92 13.83 5.63
C LYS A 137 -15.43 14.07 5.45
N SER A 138 -15.83 14.95 4.54
CA SER A 138 -17.24 15.14 4.18
C SER A 138 -17.71 14.27 3.02
N LYS A 139 -16.78 13.61 2.29
CA LYS A 139 -17.07 12.74 1.13
C LYS A 139 -16.79 11.27 1.38
N ASP A 140 -15.80 10.96 2.21
CA ASP A 140 -15.45 9.59 2.52
C ASP A 140 -15.99 9.24 3.91
N GLY A 141 -16.92 8.28 3.94
CA GLY A 141 -17.76 7.95 5.10
C GLY A 141 -16.99 7.75 6.41
N ASP A 142 -17.64 8.11 7.50
CA ASP A 142 -17.08 8.08 8.84
C ASP A 142 -16.73 6.63 9.25
N ALA A 143 -15.45 6.38 9.51
CA ALA A 143 -14.95 5.07 9.92
C ALA A 143 -15.56 4.59 11.25
N ASP A 144 -16.17 5.49 12.04
CA ASP A 144 -16.84 5.15 13.29
C ASP A 144 -18.19 4.41 13.11
N GLU A 145 -18.75 4.34 11.89
CA GLU A 145 -20.02 3.62 11.65
C GLU A 145 -19.86 2.10 11.44
N ALA A 146 -18.63 1.58 11.29
CA ALA A 146 -18.39 0.15 11.04
C ALA A 146 -18.50 -0.75 12.31
N GLY A 147 -18.90 -0.19 13.47
CA GLY A 147 -18.80 -0.84 14.78
C GLY A 147 -20.09 -0.93 15.61
N GLY A 148 -21.28 -0.92 15.00
CA GLY A 148 -22.57 -0.95 15.71
C GLY A 148 -23.21 -2.34 15.86
N GLY A 149 -22.47 -3.33 16.35
CA GLY A 149 -22.98 -4.69 16.56
C GLY A 149 -24.11 -4.79 17.60
N ASN A 150 -25.28 -5.24 17.13
CA ASN A 150 -26.54 -5.45 17.84
C ASN A 150 -26.40 -6.30 19.14
N ALA A 151 -26.54 -5.67 20.31
CA ALA A 151 -26.68 -6.35 21.59
C ALA A 151 -28.15 -6.70 21.86
N ASN A 152 -28.63 -7.82 21.29
CA ASN A 152 -29.80 -8.50 21.81
C ASN A 152 -29.36 -9.63 22.73
N ALA A 153 -29.47 -9.39 24.04
CA ALA A 153 -29.45 -10.42 25.07
C ALA A 153 -30.87 -10.49 25.66
N GLU A 154 -31.59 -11.57 25.33
CA GLU A 154 -32.68 -12.10 26.16
C GLU A 154 -32.11 -13.03 27.24
#